data_AF-A0A419GHD1-F1
#
_entry.id   AF-A0A419GHD1-F1
#
_cell.length_a   1.000
_cell.length_b   1.000
_cell.length_c   1.000
_cell.angle_alpha   90.00
_cell.angle_beta   90.00
_cell.angle_gamma   90.00
#
_symmetry.space_group_name_H-M   'P 1'
#
loop_
_entity.id
_entity.type
_entity.pdbx_description
1 polymer ?
#
loop_
_entity_poly.entity_id
_entity_poly.type
_entity_poly.pdbx_seq_one_letter_code
_entity_poly.pdbx_strand_id
1 'polypeptide(L)'
;MKFIVSSKKVGLTGPRKPCDEAIEEEITPLDYRMVSTLEEAKKKVWYKDWMEDGANHREENGMVVCEKKQKSKEWVMVLNTLEELLDIQNKYGEILIMDSSPYKEVNKELKILGDKKAS
;
A
#
# COMPACT_ATOMS: atom_id res chain seq x y z
N MET A 1 -2.93 11.25 8.11
CA MET A 1 -2.03 10.51 7.19
C MET A 1 -2.46 9.04 7.17
N LYS A 2 -2.52 8.42 6.00
CA LYS A 2 -3.00 7.04 5.83
C LYS A 2 -1.81 6.09 5.69
N PHE A 3 -1.87 4.94 6.36
CA PHE A 3 -0.84 3.92 6.37
C PHE A 3 -1.43 2.57 6.00
N ILE A 4 -0.71 1.78 5.20
CA ILE A 4 -0.96 0.33 5.09
C ILE A 4 -0.33 -0.33 6.30
N VAL A 5 -1.09 -1.16 7.02
CA VAL A 5 -0.67 -1.71 8.29
C VAL A 5 -0.45 -3.21 8.17
N SER A 6 0.69 -3.67 8.68
CA SER A 6 1.00 -5.09 8.79
C SER A 6 1.57 -5.41 10.17
N SER A 7 1.51 -6.68 10.56
CA SER A 7 2.15 -7.16 11.79
C SER A 7 3.13 -8.28 11.49
N LYS A 8 4.20 -8.38 12.29
CA LYS A 8 5.17 -9.50 12.21
C LYS A 8 4.52 -10.86 12.51
N LYS A 9 3.42 -10.87 13.26
CA LYS A 9 2.67 -12.09 13.60
C LYS A 9 1.87 -12.56 12.39
N VAL A 10 2.45 -13.47 11.61
CA VAL A 10 1.74 -14.14 10.51
C VAL A 10 0.76 -15.15 11.13
N GLY A 11 -0.53 -14.99 10.85
CA GLY A 11 -1.54 -15.96 11.26
C GLY A 11 -1.35 -17.28 10.51
N LEU A 12 -1.40 -18.41 11.23
CA LEU A 12 -1.31 -19.75 10.64
C LEU A 12 -2.41 -20.05 9.60
N THR A 13 -3.50 -19.27 9.58
CA THR A 13 -4.71 -19.52 8.78
C THR A 13 -5.09 -18.37 7.84
N GLY A 14 -4.20 -17.40 7.61
CA GLY A 14 -4.43 -16.31 6.65
C GLY A 14 -4.09 -14.92 7.20
N PRO A 15 -4.28 -13.85 6.38
CA PRO A 15 -3.98 -12.48 6.78
C PRO A 15 -4.89 -12.05 7.92
N ARG A 16 -4.32 -12.02 9.14
CA ARG A 16 -5.00 -11.57 10.35
C ARG A 16 -4.97 -10.05 10.42
N LYS A 17 -6.05 -9.46 10.93
CA LYS A 17 -6.12 -8.05 11.33
C LYS A 17 -4.89 -7.70 12.20
N PRO A 18 -4.06 -6.71 11.79
CA PRO A 18 -2.77 -6.46 12.44
C PRO A 18 -2.88 -5.78 13.81
N CYS A 19 -3.91 -4.96 14.01
CA CYS A 19 -4.24 -4.27 15.26
C CYS A 19 -5.72 -3.83 15.28
N ASP A 20 -6.23 -3.39 16.43
CA ASP A 20 -7.64 -3.05 16.60
C ASP A 20 -8.08 -1.86 15.74
N GLU A 21 -7.20 -0.87 15.60
CA GLU A 21 -7.44 0.39 14.91
C GLU A 21 -7.32 0.26 13.38
N ALA A 22 -6.78 -0.85 12.88
CA ALA A 22 -6.76 -1.13 11.46
C ALA A 22 -8.18 -1.42 10.95
N ILE A 23 -8.51 -0.90 9.77
CA ILE A 23 -9.75 -1.21 9.05
C ILE A 23 -9.39 -1.85 7.70
N GLU A 24 -10.22 -2.77 7.21
CA GLU A 24 -10.03 -3.32 5.86
C GLU A 24 -10.58 -2.30 4.85
N GLU A 25 -9.75 -1.86 3.92
CA GLU A 25 -10.14 -0.94 2.86
C GLU A 25 -9.63 -1.43 1.51
N GLU A 26 -10.38 -1.13 0.45
CA GLU A 26 -9.99 -1.43 -0.91
C GLU A 26 -9.05 -0.33 -1.43
N ILE A 27 -7.77 -0.66 -1.56
CA ILE A 27 -6.75 0.22 -2.16
C ILE A 27 -6.65 -0.08 -3.65
N THR A 28 -6.49 0.97 -4.45
CA THR A 28 -6.27 0.86 -5.89
C THR A 28 -4.78 0.57 -6.17
N PRO A 29 -4.43 -0.57 -6.76
CA PRO A 29 -3.06 -0.83 -7.20
C PRO A 29 -2.73 0.02 -8.42
N LEU A 30 -1.48 0.46 -8.50
CA LEU A 30 -0.94 1.20 -9.64
C LEU A 30 -0.04 0.27 -10.47
N ASP A 31 -0.24 0.23 -11.79
CA ASP A 31 0.59 -0.54 -12.72
C ASP A 31 1.49 0.40 -13.52
N TYR A 32 2.76 0.50 -13.10
CA TYR A 32 3.78 1.30 -13.79
C TYR A 32 4.51 0.47 -14.85
N ARG A 33 4.79 1.08 -15.99
CA ARG A 33 5.59 0.50 -17.08
C ARG A 33 6.72 1.43 -17.48
N MET A 34 7.90 0.85 -17.71
CA MET A 34 9.12 1.54 -18.13
C MET A 34 9.07 1.99 -19.59
N VAL A 35 8.13 2.87 -19.92
CA VAL A 35 8.05 3.62 -21.18
C VAL A 35 7.63 5.03 -20.84
N SER A 36 8.23 6.03 -21.48
CA SER A 36 8.09 7.41 -21.04
C SER A 36 6.84 8.09 -21.54
N THR A 37 6.23 7.56 -22.61
CA THR A 37 5.06 8.16 -23.25
C THR A 37 4.01 7.11 -23.61
N LEU A 38 2.74 7.52 -23.65
CA LEU A 38 1.64 6.68 -24.11
C LEU A 38 1.78 6.31 -25.60
N GLU A 39 2.37 7.19 -26.40
CA GLU A 39 2.67 6.92 -27.82
C GLU A 39 3.68 5.77 -27.98
N GLU A 40 4.70 5.70 -27.13
CA GLU A 40 5.62 4.56 -27.09
C GLU A 40 4.94 3.31 -26.54
N ALA A 41 4.08 3.47 -25.53
CA ALA A 41 3.33 2.38 -24.94
C ALA A 41 2.44 1.68 -26.00
N LYS A 42 1.75 2.43 -26.87
CA LYS A 42 0.91 1.89 -27.97
C LYS A 42 1.59 0.85 -28.85
N LYS A 43 2.92 0.91 -28.97
CA LYS A 43 3.73 -0.01 -29.80
C LYS A 43 4.08 -1.31 -29.07
N LYS A 44 3.77 -1.43 -27.78
CA LYS A 44 4.11 -2.59 -26.95
C LYS A 44 3.00 -3.63 -26.98
N VAL A 45 3.39 -4.90 -26.92
CA VAL A 45 2.45 -6.05 -26.94
C VAL A 45 1.47 -6.04 -25.77
N TRP A 46 1.88 -5.53 -24.61
CA TRP A 46 1.07 -5.47 -23.40
C TRP A 46 0.10 -4.29 -23.36
N TYR A 47 0.15 -3.36 -24.34
CA TYR A 47 -0.60 -2.11 -24.27
C TYR A 47 -2.11 -2.30 -24.29
N LYS A 48 -2.61 -3.22 -25.12
CA LYS A 48 -4.05 -3.50 -25.23
C LYS A 48 -4.59 -4.01 -23.90
N ASP A 49 -3.95 -5.05 -23.35
CA ASP A 49 -4.33 -5.63 -22.07
C ASP A 49 -4.22 -4.60 -20.94
N TRP A 50 -3.16 -3.78 -20.92
CA TRP A 50 -2.97 -2.73 -19.91
C TRP A 50 -3.99 -1.58 -20.01
N MET A 51 -4.45 -1.25 -21.22
CA MET A 51 -5.55 -0.31 -21.43
C MET A 51 -6.90 -0.89 -20.99
N GLU A 52 -7.11 -2.19 -21.16
CA GLU A 52 -8.35 -2.88 -20.79
C GLU A 52 -8.44 -3.16 -19.27
N ASP A 53 -7.34 -3.59 -18.64
CA ASP A 53 -7.28 -3.92 -17.21
C ASP A 53 -7.22 -2.68 -16.30
N GLY A 54 -6.75 -1.56 -16.86
CA GLY A 54 -6.52 -0.31 -16.13
C GLY A 54 -7.56 0.77 -16.38
N ALA A 55 -7.50 1.81 -15.56
CA ALA A 55 -8.19 3.08 -15.72
C ALA A 55 -7.20 4.24 -15.42
N ASN A 56 -7.61 5.47 -15.74
CA ASN A 56 -6.84 6.69 -15.45
C ASN A 56 -5.36 6.62 -15.92
N HIS A 57 -5.15 6.19 -17.17
CA HIS A 57 -3.83 6.06 -17.78
C HIS A 57 -3.17 7.44 -17.94
N ARG A 58 -1.95 7.57 -17.44
CA ARG A 58 -1.21 8.84 -17.43
C ARG A 58 0.29 8.61 -17.55
N GLU A 59 1.01 9.69 -17.84
CA GLU A 59 2.46 9.75 -17.87
C GLU A 59 2.95 10.37 -16.55
N GLU A 60 3.80 9.66 -15.83
CA GLU A 60 4.26 10.07 -14.49
C GLU A 60 5.73 9.66 -14.32
N ASN A 61 6.59 10.62 -13.96
CA ASN A 61 8.02 10.39 -13.68
C ASN A 61 8.79 9.65 -14.80
N GLY A 62 8.48 9.94 -16.07
CA GLY A 62 9.12 9.27 -17.21
C GLY A 62 8.70 7.81 -17.38
N MET A 63 7.55 7.44 -16.82
CA MET A 63 6.90 6.15 -16.96
C MET A 63 5.43 6.36 -17.32
N VAL A 64 4.77 5.32 -17.83
CA VAL A 64 3.30 5.29 -17.94
C VAL A 64 2.73 4.51 -16.76
N VAL A 65 1.63 4.99 -16.21
CA VAL A 65 0.95 4.38 -15.07
C VAL A 65 -0.56 4.35 -15.30
N CYS A 66 -1.20 3.31 -14.80
CA CYS A 66 -2.65 3.22 -14.72
C CYS A 66 -3.09 2.69 -13.34
N GLU A 67 -4.33 2.96 -13.00
CA GLU A 67 -5.01 2.40 -11.84
C GLU A 67 -5.63 1.07 -12.24
N LYS A 68 -5.30 -0.03 -11.54
CA LYS A 68 -5.94 -1.32 -11.81
C LYS A 68 -7.40 -1.27 -11.40
N LYS A 69 -8.28 -1.78 -12.27
CA LYS A 69 -9.73 -1.89 -11.95
C LYS A 69 -10.00 -2.82 -10.78
N GLN A 70 -9.19 -3.87 -10.64
CA GLN A 70 -9.27 -4.77 -9.51
C GLN A 70 -8.58 -4.15 -8.30
N LYS A 71 -9.37 -3.76 -7.31
CA LYS A 71 -8.85 -3.25 -6.03
C LYS A 71 -8.31 -4.38 -5.17
N SER A 72 -7.28 -4.06 -4.37
CA SER A 72 -6.73 -4.97 -3.38
C SER A 72 -7.24 -4.60 -1.99
N LYS A 73 -7.75 -5.58 -1.25
CA LYS A 73 -8.11 -5.41 0.16
C LYS A 73 -6.84 -5.36 1.00
N GLU A 74 -6.66 -4.26 1.71
CA GLU A 74 -5.51 -4.01 2.56
C GLU A 74 -5.97 -3.51 3.93
N TRP A 75 -5.20 -3.81 4.97
CA TRP A 75 -5.44 -3.23 6.28
C TRP A 75 -4.84 -1.83 6.32
N VAL A 76 -5.65 -0.84 6.64
CA VAL A 76 -5.22 0.57 6.69
C VAL A 76 -5.55 1.21 8.02
N MET A 77 -4.80 2.25 8.35
CA MET A 77 -5.02 3.08 9.52
C MET A 77 -4.79 4.53 9.15
N VAL A 78 -5.65 5.42 9.64
CA VAL A 78 -5.51 6.87 9.47
C VAL A 78 -5.04 7.44 10.80
N LEU A 79 -3.83 7.98 10.80
CA LEU A 79 -3.24 8.69 11.94
C LEU A 79 -3.07 10.16 11.57
N ASN A 80 -3.76 11.03 12.27
CA ASN A 80 -3.79 12.47 12.03
C ASN A 80 -2.80 13.24 12.90
N THR A 81 -2.38 12.68 14.02
CA THR A 81 -1.44 13.33 14.95
C THR A 81 -0.26 12.46 15.33
N LEU A 82 0.79 13.08 15.89
CA LEU A 82 1.94 12.36 16.43
C LEU A 82 1.56 11.60 17.71
N GLU A 83 0.65 12.15 18.50
CA GLU A 83 0.13 11.50 19.72
C GLU A 83 -0.53 10.16 19.39
N GLU A 84 -1.35 10.10 18.35
CA GLU A 84 -1.97 8.85 17.90
C GLU A 84 -0.90 7.81 17.49
N LEU A 85 0.20 8.24 16.85
CA LEU A 85 1.31 7.35 16.52
C LEU A 85 2.03 6.82 17.76
N LEU A 86 2.26 7.69 18.75
CA LEU A 86 2.89 7.32 20.02
C LEU A 86 2.00 6.36 20.83
N ASP A 87 0.68 6.55 20.80
CA ASP A 87 -0.28 5.65 21.45
C ASP A 87 -0.24 4.25 20.82
N ILE A 88 -0.15 4.16 19.49
CA ILE A 88 0.04 2.89 18.78
C ILE A 88 1.36 2.23 19.19
N GLN A 89 2.46 2.98 19.26
CA GLN A 89 3.76 2.46 19.72
C GLN A 89 3.68 1.99 21.19
N ASN A 90 3.00 2.73 22.05
CA ASN A 90 2.85 2.38 23.47
C ASN A 90 2.00 1.11 23.67
N LYS A 91 0.94 0.96 22.88
CA LYS A 91 -0.01 -0.16 22.94
C LYS A 91 0.58 -1.45 22.35
N TYR A 92 1.25 -1.37 21.20
CA TYR A 92 1.70 -2.55 20.45
C TYR A 92 3.21 -2.79 20.47
N GLY A 93 3.99 -1.87 21.02
CA GLY A 93 5.44 -1.94 21.12
C GLY A 93 6.14 -1.33 19.91
N GLU A 94 7.25 -1.93 19.50
CA GLU A 94 8.05 -1.41 18.41
C GLU A 94 7.26 -1.37 17.09
N ILE A 95 7.33 -0.22 16.43
CA ILE A 95 6.73 0.04 15.11
C ILE A 95 7.82 0.52 14.14
N LEU A 96 7.65 0.18 12.87
CA LEU A 96 8.51 0.60 11.79
C LEU A 96 7.67 1.31 10.72
N ILE A 97 8.02 2.55 10.41
CA ILE A 97 7.38 3.31 9.33
C ILE A 97 8.32 3.27 8.12
N MET A 98 7.77 2.92 6.97
CA MET A 98 8.51 2.87 5.71
C MET A 98 7.68 3.42 4.56
N ASP A 99 8.34 3.73 3.45
CA ASP A 99 7.67 4.04 2.21
C ASP A 99 7.03 2.77 1.63
N SER A 100 5.81 2.91 1.12
CA SER A 100 5.14 1.85 0.38
C SER A 100 5.81 1.62 -0.97
N SER A 101 5.56 0.45 -1.52
CA SER A 101 5.88 0.18 -2.92
C SER A 101 5.24 1.24 -3.82
N PRO A 102 5.92 1.72 -4.89
CA PRO A 102 5.36 2.75 -5.78
C PRO A 102 4.07 2.30 -6.47
N TYR A 103 3.76 1.01 -6.45
CA TYR A 103 2.59 0.39 -7.07
C TYR A 103 1.29 0.49 -6.24
N LYS A 104 1.22 1.35 -5.22
CA LYS A 104 0.05 1.51 -4.35
C LYS A 104 -0.30 2.99 -4.17
N GLU A 105 -1.59 3.29 -4.06
CA GLU A 105 -2.09 4.66 -3.80
C GLU A 105 -1.66 5.20 -2.43
N VAL A 106 -1.53 4.33 -1.43
CA VAL A 106 -1.04 4.71 -0.11
C VAL A 106 0.49 4.61 -0.11
N ASN A 107 1.16 5.72 0.21
CA ASN A 107 2.61 5.88 0.09
C ASN A 107 3.41 5.48 1.34
N LYS A 108 2.73 5.15 2.44
CA LYS A 108 3.37 4.80 3.71
C LYS A 108 2.85 3.47 4.24
N GLU A 109 3.77 2.67 4.78
CA GLU A 109 3.44 1.46 5.52
C GLU A 109 3.87 1.62 6.98
N LEU A 110 3.04 1.08 7.89
CA LEU A 110 3.32 0.96 9.30
C LEU A 110 3.34 -0.52 9.65
N LYS A 111 4.50 -1.00 10.07
CA LYS A 111 4.70 -2.39 10.48
C LYS A 111 4.82 -2.48 11.99
N ILE A 112 3.91 -3.22 12.61
CA ILE A 112 3.95 -3.54 14.03
C ILE A 112 4.88 -4.74 14.22
N LEU A 113 6.03 -4.52 14.86
CA LEU A 113 7.04 -5.54 15.09
C LEU A 113 6.79 -6.31 16.38
N GLY A 114 6.30 -5.61 17.40
CA GLY A 114 5.78 -6.14 18.66
C GLY A 114 6.67 -7.16 19.37
N ASP A 115 7.36 -6.74 20.43
CA ASP A 115 7.72 -7.57 21.59
C ASP A 115 8.06 -6.65 22.76
N LYS A 116 7.04 -6.18 23.52
CA LYS A 116 7.31 -5.70 24.89
C LYS A 116 7.56 -6.97 25.72
N LYS A 117 8.82 -7.40 25.83
CA LYS A 117 9.21 -8.28 26.93
C LYS A 117 8.89 -7.50 28.20
N ALA A 118 7.94 -7.99 28.99
CA ALA A 118 7.83 -7.60 30.38
C ALA A 118 9.17 -7.97 31.04
N SER A 119 9.98 -6.95 31.35
CA SER A 119 11.12 -7.05 32.25
C SER A 119 10.65 -6.78 33.66
#